data_AF-A0A963X950-F1
#
_entry.id   AF-A0A963X950-F1
#
_cell.length_a   1.000
_cell.length_b   1.000
_cell.length_c   1.000
_cell.angle_alpha   90.00
_cell.angle_beta   90.00
_cell.angle_gamma   90.00
#
_symmetry.space_group_name_H-M   'P 1'
#
loop_
_entity.id
_entity.type
_entity.pdbx_description
1 polymer ?
#
loop_
_entity_poly.entity_id
_entity_poly.type
_entity_poly.pdbx_seq_one_letter_code
_entity_poly.pdbx_strand_id
1 'polypeptide(L)'
;MLRRIEALITRDRVGILCVLIVPMLLLLDLVRTWSDPANWGRFPYGHDFIAFWTAARLAAEGRIAALYDPAVYFAMQKELILEGGVLPWYYPPTYLTM
;
A
#
# COMPACT_ATOMS: atom_id res chain seq x y z
N MET A 1 -16.63 -33.61 20.54
CA MET A 1 -16.19 -32.22 20.26
C MET A 1 -15.73 -32.06 18.81
N LEU A 2 -14.78 -32.87 18.33
CA LEU A 2 -14.29 -32.85 16.94
C LEU A 2 -15.39 -32.96 15.86
N ARG A 3 -16.33 -33.91 15.99
CA ARG A 3 -17.47 -34.05 15.05
C ARG A 3 -18.37 -32.80 14.92
N ARG A 4 -18.44 -31.96 15.95
CA ARG A 4 -19.20 -30.69 15.91
C ARG A 4 -18.46 -29.62 15.10
N ILE A 5 -17.13 -29.65 15.12
CA ILE A 5 -16.26 -28.73 14.37
C ILE A 5 -16.29 -29.10 12.88
N GLU A 6 -16.23 -30.39 12.55
CA GLU A 6 -16.34 -30.87 11.17
C GLU A 6 -17.67 -30.47 10.50
N ALA A 7 -18.77 -30.50 11.24
CA ALA A 7 -20.07 -30.02 10.75
C ALA A 7 -20.14 -28.49 10.53
N LEU A 8 -19.20 -27.73 11.09
CA LEU A 8 -19.12 -26.28 10.94
C LEU A 8 -18.25 -25.86 9.73
N ILE A 9 -17.28 -26.69 9.35
CA ILE A 9 -16.34 -26.43 8.23
C ILE A 9 -16.99 -26.92 6.92
N THR A 10 -18.03 -26.20 6.47
CA THR A 10 -18.58 -26.38 5.13
C THR A 10 -17.89 -25.43 4.15
N ARG A 11 -17.82 -25.81 2.86
CA ARG A 11 -17.16 -25.01 1.81
C ARG A 11 -17.67 -23.56 1.78
N ASP A 12 -18.98 -23.37 1.91
CA ASP A 12 -19.61 -22.05 1.89
C ASP A 12 -19.21 -21.21 3.11
N ARG A 13 -19.15 -21.82 4.30
CA ARG A 13 -18.73 -21.13 5.53
C ARG A 13 -17.25 -20.78 5.50
N VAL A 14 -16.40 -21.64 4.93
CA VAL A 14 -14.98 -21.35 4.71
C VAL A 14 -14.82 -20.19 3.74
N GLY A 15 -15.55 -20.18 2.62
CA GLY A 15 -15.54 -19.07 1.67
C GLY A 15 -15.94 -17.74 2.30
N ILE A 16 -17.03 -17.73 3.08
CA ILE A 16 -17.49 -16.55 3.83
C ILE A 16 -16.42 -16.09 4.82
N LEU A 17 -15.81 -17.01 5.59
CA LEU A 17 -14.74 -16.67 6.53
C LEU A 17 -13.51 -16.07 5.83
N CYS A 18 -13.11 -16.61 4.68
CA CYS A 18 -12.00 -16.07 3.89
C CYS A 18 -12.30 -14.64 3.40
N VAL A 19 -13.55 -14.39 2.95
CA VAL A 19 -13.97 -13.07 2.50
C VAL A 19 -14.06 -12.09 3.67
N LEU A 20 -14.50 -12.53 4.86
CA LEU A 20 -14.66 -11.66 6.03
C LEU A 20 -13.35 -11.40 6.77
N ILE A 21 -12.36 -12.30 6.67
CA ILE A 21 -11.05 -12.13 7.32
C ILE A 21 -10.34 -10.87 6.81
N VAL A 22 -10.32 -10.64 5.50
CA VAL A 22 -9.63 -9.50 4.91
C VAL A 22 -10.17 -8.15 5.42
N PRO A 23 -11.49 -7.84 5.31
CA PRO A 23 -12.03 -6.58 5.83
C PRO A 23 -11.94 -6.50 7.35
N MET A 24 -12.04 -7.62 8.09
CA MET A 24 -11.82 -7.63 9.54
C MET A 24 -10.39 -7.21 9.90
N LEU A 25 -9.38 -7.69 9.18
CA LEU A 25 -7.98 -7.29 9.39
C LEU A 25 -7.76 -5.82 9.04
N LEU A 26 -8.36 -5.32 7.95
CA LEU A 26 -8.31 -3.90 7.58
C LEU A 26 -8.96 -2.99 8.64
N LEU A 27 -10.11 -3.40 9.19
CA LEU A 27 -10.78 -2.68 10.27
C LEU A 27 -9.93 -2.67 11.55
N LEU A 28 -9.29 -3.78 11.89
CA LEU A 28 -8.40 -3.86 13.06
C LEU A 28 -7.20 -2.93 12.91
N ASP A 29 -6.59 -2.89 11.73
CA ASP A 29 -5.47 -2.00 11.41
C ASP A 29 -5.89 -0.53 11.50
N LEU A 30 -7.04 -0.18 10.90
CA LEU A 30 -7.62 1.16 11.01
C LEU A 30 -7.85 1.57 12.48
N VAL A 31 -8.50 0.71 13.28
CA VAL A 31 -8.74 1.00 14.70
C VAL A 31 -7.43 1.22 15.45
N ARG A 32 -6.41 0.38 15.22
CA ARG A 32 -5.09 0.53 15.85
C ARG A 32 -4.44 1.87 15.49
N THR A 33 -4.47 2.25 14.21
CA THR A 33 -3.87 3.52 13.77
C THR A 33 -4.58 4.73 14.36
N TRP A 34 -5.90 4.72 14.45
CA TRP A 34 -6.66 5.87 14.94
C TRP A 34 -6.77 5.94 16.47
N SER A 35 -6.61 4.80 17.17
CA SER A 35 -6.68 4.74 18.64
C SER A 35 -5.46 5.32 19.36
N ASP A 36 -4.32 5.46 18.68
CA ASP A 36 -3.07 5.94 19.26
C ASP A 36 -2.51 7.10 18.43
N PRO A 37 -2.40 8.31 19.01
CA PRO A 37 -1.80 9.46 18.35
C PRO A 37 -0.39 9.24 17.81
N ALA A 38 0.39 8.35 18.41
CA ALA A 38 1.72 7.99 17.92
C ALA A 38 1.69 7.30 16.55
N ASN A 39 0.56 6.69 16.17
CA ASN A 39 0.39 5.99 14.90
C ASN A 39 -0.16 6.87 13.78
N TRP A 40 -0.57 8.12 14.04
CA TRP A 40 -1.17 9.00 13.02
C TRP A 40 -0.23 9.29 11.84
N GLY A 41 1.09 9.31 12.07
CA GLY A 41 2.10 9.46 11.00
C GLY A 41 2.46 8.14 10.29
N ARG A 42 1.95 7.01 10.78
CA ARG A 42 2.25 5.65 10.29
C ARG A 42 1.12 5.06 9.46
N PHE A 43 0.15 5.87 9.07
CA PHE A 43 -0.99 5.41 8.29
C PHE A 43 -0.50 4.80 6.98
N PRO A 44 -0.67 3.48 6.75
CA PRO A 44 -0.01 2.78 5.65
C PRO A 44 -0.69 3.01 4.30
N TYR A 45 -1.76 3.81 4.26
CA TYR A 45 -2.56 4.08 3.08
C TYR A 45 -2.42 5.57 2.69
N GLY A 46 -2.45 5.88 1.41
CA GLY A 46 -2.32 7.27 0.92
C GLY A 46 -0.89 7.75 0.63
N HIS A 47 0.10 6.85 0.66
CA HIS A 47 1.46 7.15 0.16
C HIS A 47 1.49 7.32 -1.37
N ASP A 48 0.41 6.95 -2.07
CA ASP A 48 0.27 7.07 -3.52
C ASP A 48 0.39 8.53 -3.97
N PHE A 49 -0.08 9.48 -3.16
CA PHE A 49 0.14 10.91 -3.40
C PHE A 49 1.62 11.24 -3.61
N ILE A 50 2.50 10.69 -2.77
CA ILE A 50 3.95 10.95 -2.84
C ILE A 50 4.52 10.40 -4.14
N ALA A 51 4.09 9.21 -4.57
CA ALA A 51 4.45 8.66 -5.87
C ALA A 51 4.00 9.57 -7.02
N PHE A 52 2.73 9.99 -7.05
CA PHE A 52 2.22 10.91 -8.08
C PHE A 52 2.92 12.26 -8.08
N TRP A 53 3.19 12.82 -6.90
CA TRP A 53 3.91 14.07 -6.75
C TRP A 53 5.34 13.97 -7.28
N THR A 54 6.08 12.92 -6.91
CA THR A 54 7.46 12.70 -7.38
C THR A 54 7.48 12.54 -8.90
N ALA A 55 6.53 11.80 -9.47
CA ALA A 55 6.37 11.67 -10.91
C ALA A 55 6.10 13.00 -11.62
N ALA A 56 5.14 13.77 -11.11
CA ALA A 56 4.80 15.09 -11.66
C ALA A 56 6.00 16.05 -11.56
N ARG A 57 6.76 15.99 -10.46
CA ARG A 57 7.93 16.83 -10.25
C ARG A 57 9.05 16.49 -11.23
N LEU A 58 9.38 15.21 -11.42
CA LEU A 58 10.35 14.77 -12.43
C LEU A 58 9.91 15.14 -13.84
N ALA A 59 8.61 15.06 -14.14
CA ALA A 59 8.08 15.51 -15.42
C ALA A 59 8.23 17.02 -15.63
N ALA A 60 7.92 17.83 -14.61
CA ALA A 60 8.09 19.28 -14.65
C ALA A 60 9.55 19.72 -14.80
N GLU A 61 10.50 18.92 -14.33
CA GLU A 61 11.95 19.14 -14.49
C GLU A 61 12.49 18.66 -15.85
N GLY A 62 11.64 18.09 -16.72
CA GLY A 62 12.09 17.49 -17.99
C GLY A 62 12.86 16.18 -17.81
N ARG A 63 12.79 15.56 -16.63
CA ARG A 63 13.53 14.36 -16.24
C ARG A 63 12.63 13.12 -16.19
N ILE A 64 11.62 13.03 -17.07
CA ILE A 64 10.64 11.92 -17.10
C ILE A 64 11.32 10.54 -17.07
N ALA A 65 12.45 10.35 -17.76
CA ALA A 65 13.15 9.06 -17.77
C ALA A 65 13.59 8.59 -16.37
N ALA A 66 13.85 9.51 -15.44
CA ALA A 66 14.25 9.19 -14.07
C ALA A 66 13.13 8.55 -13.22
N LEU A 67 11.88 8.55 -13.71
CA LEU A 67 10.78 7.78 -13.12
C LEU A 67 11.06 6.28 -13.04
N TYR A 68 11.86 5.78 -13.98
CA TYR A 68 12.16 4.36 -14.12
C TYR A 68 13.51 3.97 -13.53
N ASP A 69 14.22 4.93 -12.92
CA ASP A 69 15.38 4.67 -12.08
C ASP A 69 14.91 4.58 -10.61
N PRO A 70 14.84 3.38 -10.02
CA PRO A 70 14.37 3.22 -8.64
C PRO A 70 15.24 3.96 -7.64
N ALA A 71 16.54 4.15 -7.91
CA ALA A 71 17.44 4.83 -6.99
C ALA A 71 17.10 6.33 -6.92
N VAL A 72 16.94 6.98 -8.07
CA VAL A 72 16.56 8.40 -8.14
C VAL A 72 15.15 8.60 -7.61
N TYR A 73 14.22 7.76 -8.04
CA TYR A 73 12.81 7.88 -7.70
C TYR A 73 12.56 7.67 -6.19
N PHE A 74 13.20 6.68 -5.57
CA PHE A 74 13.09 6.46 -4.13
C PHE A 74 13.85 7.48 -3.29
N ALA A 75 14.97 8.01 -3.78
CA ALA A 75 15.69 9.08 -3.09
C ALA A 75 14.79 10.32 -2.94
N MET A 76 14.13 10.76 -4.02
CA MET A 76 13.19 11.89 -3.97
C MET A 76 12.01 11.63 -3.03
N GLN A 77 11.44 10.42 -3.01
CA GLN A 77 10.35 10.12 -2.08
C GLN A 77 10.79 10.19 -0.63
N LYS A 78 11.99 9.73 -0.31
CA LYS A 78 12.54 9.77 1.06
C LYS A 78 12.76 11.19 1.57
N GLU A 79 12.95 12.17 0.70
CA GLU A 79 13.02 13.58 1.09
C GLU A 79 11.65 14.13 1.55
N LEU A 80 10.54 13.49 1.14
CA LEU A 80 9.18 13.92 1.42
C LEU A 80 8.52 13.12 2.57
N ILE A 81 9.08 11.97 2.92
CA ILE A 81 8.51 11.04 3.91
C ILE A 81 9.32 11.13 5.21
N LEU A 82 8.65 11.47 6.33
CA LEU A 82 9.28 11.49 7.66
C LEU A 82 9.48 10.08 8.24
N GLU A 83 8.50 9.20 8.08
CA GLU A 83 8.56 7.76 8.41
C GLU A 83 7.66 7.00 7.41
N GLY A 84 8.07 5.81 6.94
CA GLY A 84 7.24 4.98 6.06
C GLY A 84 7.96 4.38 4.84
N GLY A 85 7.21 3.67 4.01
CA GLY A 85 7.70 3.00 2.80
C GLY A 85 7.67 3.88 1.56
N VAL A 86 8.56 3.61 0.60
CA VAL A 86 8.53 4.23 -0.74
C VAL A 86 7.62 3.42 -1.66
N LEU A 87 6.84 4.10 -2.50
CA LEU A 87 5.99 3.44 -3.50
C LEU A 87 6.62 3.51 -4.88
N PRO A 88 6.84 2.38 -5.56
CA PRO A 88 7.30 2.36 -6.95
C PRO A 88 6.29 2.97 -7.91
N TRP A 89 6.80 3.53 -9.01
CA TRP A 89 6.03 4.06 -10.12
C TRP A 89 5.81 2.96 -11.16
N TYR A 90 4.55 2.57 -11.37
CA TYR A 90 4.20 1.47 -12.28
C TYR A 90 3.54 1.93 -13.59
N TYR A 91 3.34 3.23 -13.83
CA TYR A 91 2.52 3.70 -14.96
C TYR A 91 3.02 5.02 -15.60
N PRO A 92 3.16 5.13 -16.93
CA PRO A 92 2.89 4.13 -17.95
C PRO A 92 3.96 3.00 -17.96
N PRO A 93 3.69 1.87 -18.63
CA PRO A 93 4.62 0.74 -18.69
C PRO A 93 6.04 1.20 -19.03
N THR A 94 7.04 0.70 -18.30
CA THR A 94 8.48 1.01 -18.45
C THR A 94 8.98 0.95 -19.90
N TYR A 95 8.34 0.11 -20.72
CA TYR A 95 8.62 -0.09 -22.13
C TYR A 95 8.19 1.07 -23.05
N LEU A 96 7.41 2.06 -22.59
CA LEU A 96 7.05 3.24 -23.39
C LEU A 96 8.13 4.31 -23.44
N THR A 97 9.20 4.16 -22.64
CA THR A 97 10.34 5.09 -22.56
C THR A 97 11.68 4.47 -22.96
N MET A 98 11.68 3.22 -23.43
CA MET A 98 12.83 2.56 -24.04
C MET A 98 12.81 2.71 -25.56
#